data_AF-A0A975H819-F1
#
_entry.id   AF-A0A975H819-F1
#
_cell.length_a   1.000
_cell.length_b   1.000
_cell.length_c   1.000
_cell.angle_alpha   90.00
_cell.angle_beta   90.00
_cell.angle_gamma   90.00
#
_symmetry.space_group_name_H-M   'P 1'
#
loop_
_entity.id
_entity.type
_entity.pdbx_description
1 polymer ?
#
loop_
_entity_poly.entity_id
_entity_poly.type
_entity_poly.pdbx_seq_one_letter_code
_entity_poly.pdbx_strand_id
1 'polypeptide(L)'
;MKLITPELLDRFKEVGNQDEVENPIFIAKFFNPCGSQTWYSSEYDPETKIAYGYVTGMYVDEWGTFSITELEALKPPPFGLPIERDIHFDEITFKELIHKQRFQDLNTQEKDNTQDQDIEL
;
A
#
# COMPACT_ATOMS: atom_id res chain seq x y z
N MET A 1 0.52 -12.48 -11.25
CA MET A 1 1.64 -12.70 -10.31
C MET A 1 1.07 -13.34 -9.06
N LYS A 2 1.83 -14.17 -8.33
CA LYS A 2 1.42 -14.56 -6.97
C LYS A 2 1.87 -13.47 -6.01
N LEU A 3 0.93 -12.79 -5.34
CA LEU A 3 1.24 -11.63 -4.50
C LEU A 3 1.88 -12.06 -3.18
N ILE A 4 1.41 -13.13 -2.56
CA ILE A 4 1.98 -13.68 -1.31
C ILE A 4 2.94 -14.83 -1.63
N THR A 5 4.21 -14.63 -1.33
CA THR A 5 5.26 -15.65 -1.47
C THR A 5 5.41 -16.48 -0.19
N PRO A 6 6.10 -17.65 -0.23
CA PRO A 6 6.41 -18.40 0.98
C PRO A 6 7.17 -17.56 2.03
N GLU A 7 8.10 -16.70 1.58
CA GLU A 7 8.88 -15.83 2.47
C GLU A 7 7.99 -14.81 3.18
N LEU A 8 7.03 -14.20 2.46
CA LEU A 8 6.05 -13.32 3.08
C LEU A 8 5.15 -14.07 4.05
N LEU A 9 4.71 -15.29 3.68
CA LEU A 9 3.88 -16.11 4.55
C LEU A 9 4.60 -16.41 5.88
N ASP A 10 5.89 -16.74 5.82
CA ASP A 10 6.69 -16.98 7.02
C ASP A 10 6.89 -15.69 7.82
N ARG A 11 7.08 -14.55 7.13
CA ARG A 11 7.23 -13.24 7.79
C ARG A 11 5.94 -12.80 8.51
N PHE A 12 4.77 -12.96 7.88
CA PHE A 12 3.48 -12.68 8.53
C PHE A 12 3.27 -13.55 9.78
N LYS A 13 3.68 -14.83 9.73
CA LYS A 13 3.61 -15.73 10.91
C LYS A 13 4.58 -15.31 12.01
N GLU A 14 5.77 -14.84 11.66
CA GLU A 14 6.78 -14.37 12.61
C GLU A 14 6.32 -13.11 13.34
N VAL A 15 5.77 -12.13 12.60
CA VAL A 15 5.28 -10.87 13.17
C VAL A 15 4.00 -11.10 13.98
N GLY A 16 3.09 -11.95 13.49
CA GLY A 16 1.85 -12.29 14.18
C GLY A 16 0.81 -11.17 14.15
N ASN A 17 -0.17 -11.26 15.06
CA ASN A 17 -1.29 -10.33 15.15
C ASN A 17 -0.83 -8.92 15.59
N GLN A 18 -1.42 -7.89 14.99
CA GLN A 18 -1.08 -6.49 15.21
C GLN A 18 -2.28 -5.66 15.73
N ASP A 19 -3.43 -6.27 16.05
CA ASP A 19 -4.68 -5.56 16.42
C ASP A 19 -4.52 -4.61 17.62
N GLU A 20 -3.72 -5.01 18.62
CA GLU A 20 -3.48 -4.20 19.83
C GLU A 20 -2.18 -3.37 19.74
N VAL A 21 -1.53 -3.34 18.58
CA VAL A 21 -0.28 -2.59 18.39
C VAL A 21 -0.59 -1.15 17.98
N GLU A 22 -0.20 -0.19 18.83
CA GLU A 22 -0.46 1.25 18.59
C GLU A 22 0.16 1.79 17.28
N ASN A 23 1.27 1.18 16.85
CA ASN A 23 1.99 1.56 15.64
C ASN A 23 2.35 0.30 14.84
N PRO A 24 1.39 -0.30 14.14
CA PRO A 24 1.59 -1.58 13.46
C PRO A 24 2.61 -1.45 12.34
N ILE A 25 3.29 -2.56 12.05
CA ILE A 25 4.24 -2.67 10.94
C ILE A 25 3.54 -3.21 9.69
N PHE A 26 3.90 -2.66 8.52
CA PHE A 26 3.48 -3.21 7.23
C PHE A 26 4.59 -4.09 6.66
N ILE A 27 4.23 -5.30 6.30
CA ILE A 27 5.13 -6.35 5.83
C ILE A 27 5.14 -6.42 4.30
N ALA A 28 4.02 -6.10 3.68
CA ALA A 28 3.89 -6.09 2.23
C ALA A 28 3.14 -4.87 1.72
N LYS A 29 3.47 -4.46 0.49
CA LYS A 29 2.78 -3.42 -0.25
C LYS A 29 2.36 -3.96 -1.62
N PHE A 30 1.10 -3.75 -1.95
CA PHE A 30 0.51 -4.04 -3.25
C PHE A 30 0.02 -2.73 -3.88
N PHE A 31 0.10 -2.61 -5.20
CA PHE A 31 -0.30 -1.37 -5.86
C PHE A 31 -0.92 -1.64 -7.23
N ASN A 32 -1.80 -0.73 -7.64
CA ASN A 32 -2.35 -0.70 -8.98
C ASN A 32 -1.38 0.05 -9.91
N PRO A 33 -0.69 -0.61 -10.85
CA PRO A 33 0.21 0.08 -11.79
C PRO A 33 -0.53 1.02 -12.78
N CYS A 34 -1.85 0.87 -12.91
CA CYS A 34 -2.72 1.70 -13.75
C CYS A 34 -3.39 2.85 -12.99
N GLY A 35 -3.13 3.04 -11.69
CA GLY A 35 -3.86 4.01 -10.86
C GLY A 35 -3.18 4.34 -9.54
N SER A 36 -3.91 4.99 -8.63
CA SER A 36 -3.39 5.46 -7.34
C SER A 36 -3.55 4.45 -6.20
N GLN A 37 -4.33 3.39 -6.37
CA GLN A 37 -4.67 2.48 -5.28
C GLN A 37 -3.44 1.73 -4.77
N THR A 38 -3.26 1.75 -3.45
CA THR A 38 -2.19 1.03 -2.76
C THR A 38 -2.76 0.33 -1.53
N TRP A 39 -2.30 -0.89 -1.28
CA TRP A 39 -2.66 -1.70 -0.11
C TRP A 39 -1.38 -2.04 0.66
N TYR A 40 -1.31 -1.64 1.92
CA TYR A 40 -0.25 -2.02 2.84
C TYR A 40 -0.81 -3.07 3.78
N SER A 41 -0.18 -4.25 3.87
CA SER A 41 -0.65 -5.37 4.68
C SER A 41 0.20 -5.51 5.93
N SER A 42 -0.45 -5.46 7.09
CA SER A 42 0.16 -5.76 8.39
C SER A 42 -0.04 -7.23 8.77
N GLU A 43 -1.15 -7.82 8.35
CA GLU A 43 -1.51 -9.22 8.64
C GLU A 43 -2.04 -9.93 7.41
N TYR A 44 -1.91 -11.26 7.41
CA TYR A 44 -2.45 -12.14 6.37
C TYR A 44 -2.82 -13.50 6.94
N ASP A 45 -4.07 -13.92 6.70
CA ASP A 45 -4.57 -15.26 7.00
C ASP A 45 -4.44 -16.16 5.77
N PRO A 46 -3.59 -17.21 5.80
CA PRO A 46 -3.41 -18.12 4.68
C PRO A 46 -4.59 -19.07 4.43
N GLU A 47 -5.47 -19.29 5.41
CA GLU A 47 -6.63 -20.17 5.25
C GLU A 47 -7.74 -19.47 4.45
N THR A 48 -8.07 -18.23 4.84
CA THR A 48 -9.10 -17.42 4.18
C THR A 48 -8.55 -16.59 3.01
N LYS A 49 -7.23 -16.41 2.94
CA LYS A 49 -6.52 -15.53 2.00
C LYS A 49 -6.90 -14.05 2.12
N ILE A 50 -7.33 -13.65 3.30
CA ILE A 50 -7.64 -12.27 3.64
C ILE A 50 -6.43 -11.62 4.30
N ALA A 51 -6.08 -10.43 3.84
CA ALA A 51 -5.13 -9.55 4.51
C ALA A 51 -5.86 -8.47 5.28
N TYR A 52 -5.24 -7.97 6.35
CA TYR A 52 -5.64 -6.75 7.04
C TYR A 52 -4.54 -5.69 6.89
N GLY A 53 -4.96 -4.43 6.77
CA GLY A 53 -4.01 -3.34 6.66
C GLY A 53 -4.62 -2.01 6.24
N TYR A 54 -3.78 -1.15 5.71
CA TYR A 54 -4.12 0.23 5.35
C TYR A 54 -4.18 0.40 3.83
N VAL A 55 -5.26 0.99 3.33
CA VAL A 55 -5.53 1.18 1.91
C VAL A 55 -5.57 2.66 1.60
N THR A 56 -4.87 3.08 0.55
CA THR A 56 -4.77 4.48 0.15
C THR A 56 -5.00 4.68 -1.34
N GLY A 57 -5.23 5.93 -1.76
CA GLY A 57 -5.37 6.29 -3.17
C GLY A 57 -6.70 5.83 -3.79
N MET A 58 -7.69 5.58 -2.94
CA MET A 58 -9.11 5.49 -3.28
C MET A 58 -9.81 6.81 -2.94
N TYR A 59 -11.11 6.78 -2.63
CA TYR A 59 -11.86 7.97 -2.22
C TYR A 59 -11.48 8.45 -0.80
N VAL A 60 -11.18 7.50 0.09
CA VAL A 60 -10.69 7.75 1.45
C VAL A 60 -9.60 6.75 1.76
N ASP A 61 -8.65 7.15 2.59
CA ASP A 61 -7.67 6.21 3.14
C ASP A 61 -8.27 5.53 4.37
N GLU A 62 -8.17 4.21 4.45
CA GLU A 62 -8.86 3.44 5.47
C GLU A 62 -8.08 2.20 5.93
N TRP A 63 -8.36 1.77 7.15
CA TRP A 63 -7.96 0.46 7.66
C TRP A 63 -9.06 -0.55 7.36
N GLY A 64 -8.68 -1.72 6.87
CA GLY A 64 -9.66 -2.73 6.49
C GLY A 64 -9.06 -4.05 6.07
N THR A 65 -9.95 -4.98 5.75
CA THR A 65 -9.60 -6.29 5.19
C THR A 65 -9.72 -6.28 3.68
N PHE A 66 -8.88 -7.04 3.00
CA PHE A 66 -8.94 -7.21 1.56
C PHE A 66 -8.50 -8.62 1.14
N SER A 67 -9.12 -9.14 0.07
CA SER A 67 -8.82 -10.47 -0.45
C SER A 67 -7.62 -10.43 -1.39
N ILE A 68 -6.56 -11.17 -1.04
CA ILE A 68 -5.41 -11.36 -1.93
C ILE A 68 -5.82 -12.06 -3.23
N THR A 69 -6.79 -12.98 -3.16
CA THR A 69 -7.30 -13.69 -4.34
C THR A 69 -8.00 -12.72 -5.30
N GLU A 70 -8.77 -11.76 -4.77
CA GLU A 70 -9.42 -10.75 -5.60
C GLU A 70 -8.40 -9.79 -6.20
N LEU A 71 -7.40 -9.33 -5.42
CA LEU A 71 -6.32 -8.48 -5.94
C LEU A 71 -5.53 -9.18 -7.06
N GLU A 72 -5.22 -10.47 -6.92
CA GLU A 72 -4.54 -11.27 -7.96
C GLU A 72 -5.36 -11.41 -9.25
N ALA A 73 -6.69 -11.39 -9.15
CA ALA A 73 -7.61 -11.48 -10.29
C ALA A 73 -7.92 -10.12 -10.93
N LEU A 74 -7.74 -9.03 -10.18
CA LEU A 74 -8.12 -7.68 -10.60
C LEU A 74 -7.25 -7.21 -11.77
N LYS A 75 -7.90 -6.66 -12.79
CA LYS A 75 -7.28 -6.07 -13.98
C LYS A 75 -7.84 -4.67 -14.22
N PRO A 76 -7.38 -3.67 -13.46
CA PRO A 76 -7.89 -2.32 -13.56
C PRO A 76 -7.69 -1.72 -14.97
N PRO A 77 -8.65 -0.92 -15.45
CA PRO A 77 -8.47 -0.11 -16.64
C PRO A 77 -7.37 0.96 -16.42
N PRO A 78 -6.87 1.60 -17.49
CA PRO A 78 -7.22 1.36 -18.90
C PRO A 78 -6.42 0.22 -19.55
N PHE A 79 -5.32 -0.21 -18.93
CA PHE A 79 -4.38 -1.14 -19.56
C PHE A 79 -4.59 -2.61 -19.18
N GLY A 80 -5.44 -2.89 -18.18
CA GLY A 80 -5.71 -4.26 -17.75
C GLY A 80 -4.50 -4.97 -17.13
N LEU A 81 -3.52 -4.20 -16.64
CA LEU A 81 -2.38 -4.74 -15.91
C LEU A 81 -2.85 -5.26 -14.54
N PRO A 82 -2.33 -6.41 -14.08
CA PRO A 82 -2.68 -6.94 -12.77
C PRO A 82 -2.18 -6.03 -11.65
N ILE A 83 -2.74 -6.19 -10.45
CA ILE A 83 -2.13 -5.65 -9.24
C ILE A 83 -0.75 -6.28 -9.04
N GLU A 84 0.22 -5.47 -8.61
CA GLU A 84 1.59 -5.88 -8.39
C GLU A 84 1.97 -5.81 -6.91
N ARG A 85 2.92 -6.65 -6.50
CA ARG A 85 3.60 -6.51 -5.22
C ARG A 85 4.90 -5.74 -5.42
N ASP A 86 5.12 -4.75 -4.56
CA ASP A 86 6.38 -4.01 -4.52
C ASP A 86 7.49 -4.89 -3.92
N ILE A 87 8.43 -5.34 -4.75
CA ILE A 87 9.54 -6.21 -4.34
C ILE A 87 10.68 -5.47 -3.63
N HIS A 88 10.67 -4.14 -3.66
CA HIS A 88 11.65 -3.27 -3.01
C HIS A 88 11.04 -2.56 -1.80
N PHE A 89 9.86 -2.98 -1.37
CA PHE A 89 9.21 -2.45 -0.19
C PHE A 89 9.95 -2.90 1.06
N ASP A 90 10.54 -1.93 1.76
CA ASP A 90 11.04 -2.11 3.12
C ASP A 90 9.89 -1.99 4.11
N GLU A 91 9.87 -2.89 5.10
CA GLU A 91 8.90 -2.83 6.19
C GLU A 91 8.94 -1.47 6.88
N ILE A 92 7.78 -0.94 7.20
CA ILE A 92 7.62 0.41 7.74
C ILE A 92 6.46 0.42 8.72
N THR A 93 6.59 1.20 9.79
CA THR A 93 5.49 1.38 10.73
C THR A 93 4.45 2.37 10.20
N PHE A 94 3.23 2.29 10.70
CA PHE A 94 2.15 3.21 10.29
C PHE A 94 2.53 4.68 10.48
N LYS A 95 3.10 5.05 11.63
CA LYS A 95 3.52 6.44 11.92
C LYS A 95 4.57 6.93 10.91
N GLU A 96 5.54 6.09 10.54
CA GLU A 96 6.56 6.44 9.55
C GLU A 96 5.98 6.54 8.14
N LEU A 97 5.03 5.66 7.78
CA LEU A 97 4.34 5.72 6.50
C LEU A 97 3.59 7.05 6.33
N ILE A 98 2.78 7.43 7.32
CA ILE A 98 2.02 8.69 7.30
C ILE A 98 2.95 9.89 7.29
N HIS A 99 4.08 9.82 8.01
CA HIS A 99 5.11 10.86 7.95
C HIS A 99 5.65 10.99 6.53
N LYS A 100 6.15 9.90 5.92
CA LYS A 100 6.69 9.92 4.55
C LYS A 100 5.69 10.48 3.53
N GLN A 101 4.42 10.08 3.59
CA GLN A 101 3.38 10.58 2.69
C GLN A 101 3.19 12.09 2.82
N ARG A 102 3.05 12.61 4.05
CA ARG A 102 2.91 14.07 4.29
C ARG A 102 4.07 14.88 3.74
N PHE A 103 5.31 14.40 3.87
CA PHE A 103 6.46 15.09 3.28
C PHE A 103 6.44 15.08 1.76
N GLN A 104 5.99 13.98 1.15
CA GLN A 104 5.84 13.91 -0.30
C GLN A 104 4.77 14.89 -0.80
N ASP A 105 3.65 15.02 -0.08
CA ASP A 105 2.58 15.96 -0.42
C ASP A 105 3.05 17.41 -0.34
N LEU A 106 3.73 17.79 0.75
CA LEU A 106 4.29 19.14 0.92
C LEU A 106 5.28 19.49 -0.18
N ASN A 107 6.20 18.57 -0.51
CA ASN A 107 7.16 18.77 -1.59
C ASN A 107 6.50 18.86 -2.98
N THR A 108 5.34 18.23 -3.17
CA THR A 108 4.59 18.30 -4.43
C THR A 108 3.89 19.66 -4.55
N GLN A 109 3.24 20.12 -3.48
CA GLN A 109 2.60 21.44 -3.42
C GLN A 109 3.59 22.58 -3.64
N GLU A 110 4.81 22.48 -3.08
CA GLU A 110 5.86 23.50 -3.32
C GLU A 110 6.28 23.58 -4.79
N LYS A 111 6.37 22.45 -5.49
CA LYS A 111 6.69 22.42 -6.93
C LYS A 111 5.57 23.03 -7.77
N ASP A 112 4.32 22.66 -7.50
CA ASP A 112 3.16 23.20 -8.22
C ASP A 112 3.08 24.73 -8.03
N ASN A 113 3.27 25.22 -6.80
CA ASN A 113 3.26 26.66 -6.51
C ASN A 113 4.41 27.44 -7.15
N THR A 114 5.58 26.81 -7.35
CA THR A 114 6.73 27.46 -7.99
C THR A 114 6.57 27.50 -9.51
N GLN A 115 5.97 26.45 -10.09
CA GLN A 115 5.74 26.35 -11.53
C GLN A 115 4.66 27.32 -12.04
N ASP A 116 3.66 27.67 -11.21
CA ASP A 116 2.66 28.70 -11.55
C ASP A 116 3.23 30.14 -11.54
N GLN A 117 4.32 30.40 -10.81
CA GLN A 117 4.97 31.73 -10.78
C GLN A 117 5.85 32.01 -12.00
N ASP A 118 6.29 30.97 -12.71
CA ASP A 118 7.16 31.09 -13.89
C ASP A 118 6.39 31.27 -15.22
N ILE A 119 5.05 31.29 -15.19
CA ILE A 119 4.18 31.41 -16.38
C ILE A 119 3.61 32.84 -16.57
N GLU A 120 3.84 33.77 -15.63
CA GLU A 120 3.33 35.16 -15.68
C GLU A 120 4.30 36.21 -16.29
N LEU A 121 5.23 35.83 -17.19
CA LEU A 121 6.12 36.77 -17.91
C LEU A 121 5.92 36.82 -19.43
#